data_AF-A0A892IB13-F1
#
_entry.id   AF-A0A892IB13-F1
#
_cell.length_a   1.000
_cell.length_b   1.000
_cell.length_c   1.000
_cell.angle_alpha   90.00
_cell.angle_beta   90.00
_cell.angle_gamma   90.00
#
_symmetry.space_group_name_H-M   'P 1'
#
loop_
_entity.id
_entity.type
_entity.pdbx_description
1 polymer ?
#
loop_
_entity_poly.entity_id
_entity_poly.type
_entity_poly.pdbx_seq_one_letter_code
_entity_poly.pdbx_strand_id
1 'polypeptide(L)'
;MLASEGDTAARILEAHLLALTDEIARLKRRQHAIATRPAPPAFRQRRRSGKSAWVALPRRSGCDDDDMERWRAALETEDPDAHDAFLRSLGLAQEEMKAIRQRAASG
;
A
#
# COMPACT_ATOMS: atom_id res chain seq x y z
N MET A 1 -1.37 41.35 1.35
CA MET A 1 -1.82 40.18 2.14
C MET A 1 -0.73 39.12 1.98
N LEU A 2 0.23 39.08 2.90
CA LEU A 2 1.41 38.22 2.81
C LEU A 2 0.98 36.81 3.20
N ALA A 3 0.82 35.91 2.23
CA ALA A 3 0.92 34.49 2.52
C ALA A 3 2.30 34.30 3.16
N SER A 4 2.32 33.96 4.45
CA SER A 4 3.53 33.86 5.25
C SER A 4 4.54 32.95 4.54
N GLU A 5 5.83 33.26 4.59
CA GLU A 5 6.90 32.39 4.05
C GLU A 5 6.75 30.94 4.57
N GLY A 6 6.19 30.76 5.77
CA GLY A 6 5.83 29.45 6.33
C GLY A 6 4.78 28.67 5.53
N ASP A 7 3.80 29.35 4.94
CA ASP A 7 2.78 28.73 4.07
C ASP A 7 3.39 28.28 2.72
N THR A 8 4.34 29.06 2.21
CA THR A 8 5.09 28.70 0.99
C THR A 8 6.03 27.52 1.24
N ALA A 9 6.74 27.51 2.37
CA ALA A 9 7.62 26.41 2.77
C ALA A 9 6.85 25.11 2.99
N ALA A 10 5.68 25.17 3.65
CA ALA A 10 4.81 24.02 3.86
C ALA A 10 4.36 23.40 2.52
N ARG A 11 3.93 24.22 1.57
CA ARG A 11 3.52 23.76 0.23
C ARG A 11 4.67 23.13 -0.58
N ILE A 12 5.89 23.64 -0.43
CA ILE A 12 7.08 23.04 -1.08
C ILE A 12 7.36 21.66 -0.50
N LEU A 13 7.29 21.52 0.84
CA LEU A 13 7.49 20.23 1.51
C LEU A 13 6.40 19.23 1.16
N GLU A 14 5.15 19.66 1.09
CA GLU A 14 4.02 18.83 0.67
C GLU A 14 4.19 18.33 -0.77
N ALA A 15 4.54 19.22 -1.71
CA ALA A 15 4.82 18.84 -3.09
C ALA A 15 6.00 17.85 -3.19
N HIS A 16 7.04 18.05 -2.36
CA HIS A 16 8.16 17.12 -2.31
C HIS A 16 7.78 15.75 -1.73
N LEU A 17 6.94 15.72 -0.70
CA LEU A 17 6.42 14.49 -0.11
C LEU A 17 5.59 13.69 -1.13
N LEU A 18 4.73 14.36 -1.88
CA LEU A 18 3.94 13.74 -2.96
C LEU A 18 4.85 13.17 -4.06
N ALA A 19 5.87 13.93 -4.47
CA ALA A 19 6.85 13.47 -5.45
C ALA A 19 7.64 12.23 -4.98
N LEU A 20 8.08 12.22 -3.72
CA LEU A 20 8.75 11.06 -3.11
C LEU A 20 7.82 9.85 -3.03
N THR A 21 6.54 10.06 -2.73
CA THR A 21 5.53 8.99 -2.69
C THR A 21 5.37 8.33 -4.06
N ASP A 22 5.29 9.13 -5.13
CA ASP A 22 5.24 8.64 -6.50
C ASP A 22 6.51 7.91 -6.93
N GLU A 23 7.67 8.40 -6.51
CA GLU A 23 8.95 7.74 -6.76
C GLU A 23 9.04 6.37 -6.07
N ILE A 24 8.62 6.28 -4.79
CA ILE A 24 8.54 5.00 -4.07
C ILE A 24 7.61 4.04 -4.80
N ALA A 25 6.44 4.50 -5.25
CA ALA A 25 5.52 3.68 -6.02
C ALA A 25 6.15 3.18 -7.34
N ARG A 26 6.88 4.05 -8.05
CA ARG A 26 7.62 3.70 -9.28
C ARG A 26 8.69 2.65 -9.01
N LEU A 27 9.44 2.80 -7.92
CA LEU A 27 10.48 1.86 -7.51
C LEU A 27 9.88 0.50 -7.13
N LYS A 28 8.76 0.46 -6.39
CA LYS A 28 8.05 -0.79 -6.08
C LYS A 28 7.55 -1.50 -7.33
N ARG A 29 6.97 -0.78 -8.31
CA ARG A 29 6.57 -1.37 -9.61
C ARG A 29 7.76 -1.98 -10.35
N ARG A 30 8.91 -1.29 -10.38
CA ARG A 30 10.16 -1.81 -10.97
C ARG A 30 10.66 -3.06 -10.25
N GLN A 31 10.67 -3.04 -8.91
CA GLN A 31 11.03 -4.21 -8.12
C GLN A 31 10.10 -5.39 -8.38
N HIS A 32 8.79 -5.15 -8.50
CA HIS A 32 7.81 -6.17 -8.83
C HIS A 32 8.08 -6.77 -10.23
N ALA A 33 8.33 -5.93 -11.24
CA ALA A 33 8.65 -6.39 -12.60
C ALA A 33 9.97 -7.20 -12.66
N ILE A 34 10.98 -6.78 -11.90
CA ILE A 34 12.23 -7.55 -11.74
C ILE A 34 11.93 -8.88 -11.05
N ALA A 35 11.10 -8.85 -10.01
CA ALA A 35 10.69 -10.05 -9.32
C ALA A 35 9.96 -10.98 -10.30
N THR A 36 8.90 -10.58 -11.00
CA THR A 36 8.04 -11.46 -11.84
C THR A 36 8.74 -12.10 -13.03
N ARG A 37 9.94 -11.66 -13.39
CA ARG A 37 10.80 -12.37 -14.34
C ARG A 37 11.10 -13.80 -13.82
N PRO A 38 11.16 -14.83 -14.69
CA PRO A 38 11.63 -16.15 -14.27
C PRO A 38 13.09 -16.02 -13.81
N ALA A 39 13.27 -16.03 -12.48
CA ALA A 39 14.53 -15.75 -11.81
C ALA A 39 14.94 -16.95 -10.93
N PRO A 40 16.25 -17.12 -10.65
CA PRO A 40 16.76 -18.16 -9.77
C PRO A 40 16.14 -18.12 -8.36
N PRO A 41 16.15 -19.24 -7.61
CA PRO A 41 15.47 -19.39 -6.32
C PRO A 41 15.78 -18.31 -5.27
N ALA A 42 16.99 -17.73 -5.29
CA ALA A 42 17.43 -16.67 -4.37
C ALA A 42 16.56 -15.40 -4.45
N PHE A 43 16.04 -15.06 -5.63
CA PHE A 43 15.13 -13.91 -5.79
C PHE A 43 13.70 -14.20 -5.30
N ARG A 44 13.32 -15.48 -5.17
CA ARG A 44 11.99 -15.88 -4.65
C ARG A 44 11.89 -15.74 -3.13
N GLN A 45 12.98 -15.86 -2.38
CA GLN A 45 12.96 -15.77 -0.92
C GLN A 45 12.53 -14.39 -0.41
N ARG A 46 12.83 -13.33 -1.17
CA ARG A 46 12.42 -11.94 -0.87
C ARG A 46 10.98 -11.62 -1.33
N ARG A 47 10.32 -12.52 -2.09
CA ARG A 47 8.91 -12.40 -2.49
C ARG A 47 7.92 -12.77 -1.38
N ARG A 48 8.40 -13.37 -0.29
CA ARG A 48 7.59 -13.75 0.88
C ARG A 48 7.18 -12.55 1.74
N SER A 49 7.12 -11.34 1.20
CA SER A 49 6.63 -10.13 1.90
C SER A 49 5.40 -9.51 1.22
N GLY A 50 4.74 -10.22 0.30
CA GLY A 50 3.49 -9.78 -0.33
C GLY A 50 2.24 -10.15 0.48
N LYS A 51 1.05 -9.96 -0.10
CA LYS A 51 -0.28 -10.25 0.50
C LYS A 51 -0.35 -11.54 1.31
N SER A 52 0.23 -12.64 0.83
CA SER A 52 0.23 -13.92 1.54
C SER A 52 0.97 -13.91 2.88
N ALA A 53 2.06 -13.14 2.99
CA ALA A 53 2.83 -13.01 4.21
C ALA A 53 2.17 -12.02 5.18
N TRP A 54 1.54 -10.99 4.62
CA TRP A 54 0.71 -10.11 5.41
C TRP A 54 -0.46 -10.88 6.03
N VAL A 55 -1.23 -11.66 5.27
CA VAL A 55 -2.33 -12.50 5.81
C VAL A 55 -1.83 -13.53 6.83
N ALA A 56 -0.61 -14.06 6.64
CA ALA A 56 -0.05 -15.05 7.55
C ALA A 56 0.26 -14.49 8.95
N LEU A 57 0.49 -13.18 9.09
CA LEU A 57 0.86 -12.58 10.37
C LEU A 57 -0.35 -12.42 11.32
N PRO A 58 -1.49 -11.79 10.93
CA PRO A 58 -2.71 -11.76 11.73
C PRO A 58 -3.26 -13.17 12.02
N ARG A 59 -3.21 -14.08 11.04
CA ARG A 59 -3.63 -15.47 11.28
C ARG A 59 -2.79 -16.17 12.35
N ARG A 60 -1.49 -15.87 12.43
CA ARG A 60 -0.61 -16.38 13.51
C ARG A 60 -0.94 -15.78 14.87
N SER A 61 -1.50 -14.58 14.93
CA SER A 61 -1.99 -13.97 16.16
C SER A 61 -3.43 -14.36 16.52
N GLY A 62 -4.08 -15.22 15.72
CA GLY A 62 -5.43 -15.73 15.97
C GLY A 62 -6.55 -14.94 15.30
N CYS A 63 -6.24 -13.98 14.44
CA CYS A 63 -7.27 -13.29 13.63
C CYS A 63 -7.76 -14.21 12.52
N ASP A 64 -9.08 -14.33 12.42
CA ASP A 64 -9.73 -15.05 11.33
C ASP A 64 -9.98 -14.13 10.11
N ASP A 65 -10.67 -14.66 9.10
CA ASP A 65 -10.96 -13.91 7.89
C ASP A 65 -11.99 -12.79 8.13
N ASP A 66 -12.89 -12.94 9.08
CA ASP A 66 -13.89 -11.93 9.43
C ASP A 66 -13.25 -10.76 10.21
N ASP A 67 -12.28 -11.03 11.08
CA ASP A 67 -11.45 -10.02 11.75
C ASP A 67 -10.68 -9.17 10.74
N MET A 68 -10.06 -9.83 9.76
CA MET A 68 -9.31 -9.14 8.70
C MET A 68 -10.23 -8.28 7.83
N GLU A 69 -11.45 -8.75 7.57
CA GLU A 69 -12.45 -8.01 6.80
C GLU A 69 -12.94 -6.77 7.57
N ARG A 70 -13.24 -6.90 8.87
CA ARG A 70 -13.63 -5.78 9.74
C ARG A 70 -12.53 -4.73 9.82
N TRP A 71 -11.29 -5.15 10.03
CA TRP A 71 -10.15 -4.24 10.08
C TRP A 71 -9.97 -3.48 8.76
N ARG A 72 -10.09 -4.18 7.63
CA ARG A 72 -9.98 -3.61 6.29
C ARG A 72 -11.08 -2.59 6.00
N ALA A 73 -12.32 -2.90 6.36
CA ALA A 73 -13.46 -2.00 6.20
C ALA A 73 -13.32 -0.74 7.07
N ALA A 74 -12.88 -0.90 8.32
CA ALA A 74 -12.58 0.20 9.21
C ALA A 74 -11.46 1.10 8.65
N LEU A 75 -10.38 0.49 8.13
CA LEU A 75 -9.26 1.24 7.57
C LEU A 75 -9.65 2.01 6.29
N GLU A 76 -10.45 1.44 5.38
CA GLU A 76 -10.94 2.19 4.21
C GLU A 76 -11.86 3.35 4.62
N THR A 77 -12.64 3.20 5.70
CA THR A 77 -13.55 4.23 6.18
C THR A 77 -12.82 5.37 6.89
N GLU A 78 -11.86 5.04 7.76
CA GLU A 78 -11.11 6.03 8.54
C GLU A 78 -10.02 6.73 7.72
N ASP A 79 -9.30 5.98 6.89
CA ASP A 79 -8.18 6.51 6.11
C ASP A 79 -8.02 5.76 4.76
N PRO A 80 -8.82 6.13 3.74
CA PRO A 80 -8.78 5.50 2.42
C PRO A 80 -7.43 5.66 1.72
N ASP A 81 -6.67 6.73 2.03
CA ASP A 81 -5.35 6.98 1.46
C ASP A 81 -4.30 6.06 2.08
N ALA A 82 -4.36 5.83 3.40
CA ALA A 82 -3.52 4.84 4.08
C ALA A 82 -3.83 3.42 3.59
N HIS A 83 -5.11 3.09 3.35
CA HIS A 83 -5.47 1.80 2.78
C HIS A 83 -4.91 1.62 1.35
N ASP A 84 -5.00 2.64 0.49
CA ASP A 84 -4.42 2.60 -0.86
C ASP A 84 -2.88 2.43 -0.81
N ALA A 85 -2.20 3.20 0.04
CA ALA A 85 -0.76 3.10 0.26
C ALA A 85 -0.35 1.70 0.76
N PHE A 86 -1.14 1.13 1.67
CA PHE A 86 -0.96 -0.21 2.18
C PHE A 86 -1.09 -1.26 1.06
N LEU A 87 -2.14 -1.20 0.25
CA LEU A 87 -2.34 -2.14 -0.87
C LEU A 87 -1.24 -2.02 -1.94
N ARG A 88 -0.77 -0.80 -2.23
CA ARG A 88 0.41 -0.57 -3.10
C ARG A 88 1.67 -1.19 -2.50
N SER A 89 1.80 -1.16 -1.17
CA SER A 89 2.94 -1.75 -0.47
C SER A 89 3.02 -3.26 -0.63
N LEU A 90 1.87 -3.93 -0.73
CA LEU A 90 1.75 -5.36 -1.00
C LEU A 90 2.09 -5.74 -2.44
N GLY A 91 2.27 -4.76 -3.33
CA GLY A 91 2.62 -4.95 -4.74
C GLY A 91 1.45 -5.49 -5.58
N LEU A 92 0.22 -5.19 -5.18
CA LEU A 92 -1.00 -5.59 -5.90
C LEU A 92 -1.16 -4.78 -7.18
N ALA A 93 -1.76 -5.40 -8.20
CA ALA A 93 -2.13 -4.70 -9.43
C ALA A 93 -3.30 -3.74 -9.16
N GLN A 94 -3.41 -2.64 -9.93
CA GLN A 94 -4.47 -1.65 -9.72
C GLN A 94 -5.88 -2.24 -9.75
N GLU A 95 -6.16 -3.21 -10.64
CA GLU A 95 -7.47 -3.85 -10.70
C GLU A 95 -7.76 -4.69 -9.45
N GLU A 96 -6.76 -5.35 -8.89
CA GLU A 96 -6.91 -6.10 -7.63
C GLU A 96 -7.11 -5.15 -6.45
N MET A 97 -6.38 -4.03 -6.41
CA MET A 97 -6.58 -3.00 -5.39
C MET A 97 -8.01 -2.43 -5.46
N LYS A 98 -8.49 -2.09 -6.66
CA LYS A 98 -9.83 -1.53 -6.89
C LYS A 98 -10.93 -2.50 -6.43
N ALA A 99 -10.79 -3.79 -6.78
CA ALA A 99 -11.72 -4.82 -6.33
C ALA A 99 -11.76 -4.97 -4.81
N ILE A 100 -10.60 -4.88 -4.14
CA ILE A 100 -10.52 -4.91 -2.68
C ILE A 100 -11.22 -3.68 -2.08
N ARG A 101 -10.89 -2.47 -2.53
CA ARG A 101 -11.48 -1.23 -2.01
C ARG A 101 -13.00 -1.16 -2.17
N GLN A 102 -13.52 -1.59 -3.33
CA GLN A 102 -14.97 -1.66 -3.57
C GLN A 102 -15.70 -2.58 -2.59
N ARG A 103 -15.08 -3.72 -2.23
CA ARG A 103 -15.64 -4.63 -1.22
C ARG A 103 -15.61 -4.06 0.20
N ALA A 104 -14.72 -3.12 0.51
CA ALA A 104 -14.70 -2.46 1.82
C ALA A 104 -15.80 -1.41 1.95
N ALA A 105 -16.10 -0.68 0.86
CA ALA A 105 -17.13 0.37 0.86
C ALA A 105 -18.59 -0.15 0.86
N SER A 106 -18.79 -1.47 0.78
CA SER A 106 -20.11 -2.10 0.64
C SER A 106 -20.55 -2.89 1.88
N GLY A 107 -19.81 -2.82 3.00
CA GLY A 107 -20.13 -3.48 4.28
C GLY A 107 -20.14 -2.49 5.41
#